data_AF-A0A2V8STT5-F1
#
_entry.id   AF-A0A2V8STT5-F1
#
_cell.length_a   1.000
_cell.length_b   1.000
_cell.length_c   1.000
_cell.angle_alpha   90.00
_cell.angle_beta   90.00
_cell.angle_gamma   90.00
#
_symmetry.space_group_name_H-M   'P 1'
#
loop_
_entity.id
_entity.type
_entity.pdbx_description
1 polymer ?
#
loop_
_entity_poly.entity_id
_entity_poly.type
_entity_poly.pdbx_seq_one_letter_code
_entity_poly.pdbx_strand_id
1 'polypeptide(L)'
;MTRHIRAGSEGKLSCRDFARAAALAAATAALPPTGSIQASMSAQFAGAQAPPLSPAGEAQLQTILARYGKRLSDDQKTEVKRLVGQAQKTSETLRSLPLDNSDEPAMIFHIYRSDRR
;
A
#
# COMPACT_ATOMS: atom_id res chain seq x y z
N MET A 1 3.82 -49.55 -29.04
CA MET A 1 2.60 -48.76 -29.39
C MET A 1 1.73 -48.62 -28.15
N THR A 2 1.72 -47.49 -27.45
CA THR A 2 0.61 -47.09 -26.57
C THR A 2 0.63 -45.58 -26.39
N ARG A 3 -0.31 -44.87 -27.01
CA ARG A 3 -0.57 -43.44 -26.75
C ARG A 3 -1.41 -43.35 -25.49
N HIS A 4 -0.99 -42.56 -24.50
CA HIS A 4 -1.90 -42.12 -23.45
C HIS A 4 -2.58 -40.83 -23.89
N ILE A 5 -3.89 -40.96 -24.11
CA ILE A 5 -4.84 -39.89 -24.40
C ILE A 5 -4.85 -38.91 -23.22
N ARG A 6 -4.54 -37.64 -23.45
CA ARG A 6 -4.74 -36.60 -22.43
C ARG A 6 -6.22 -36.23 -22.46
N ALA A 7 -6.94 -36.64 -21.42
CA ALA A 7 -8.31 -36.24 -21.14
C ALA A 7 -8.42 -34.71 -21.11
N GLY A 8 -9.52 -34.19 -21.67
CA GLY A 8 -9.82 -32.77 -21.75
C GLY A 8 -9.91 -32.13 -20.37
N SER A 9 -9.36 -30.93 -20.24
CA SER A 9 -9.59 -30.05 -19.10
C SER A 9 -10.55 -28.95 -19.52
N GLU A 10 -11.85 -29.20 -19.36
CA GLU A 10 -12.84 -28.13 -19.34
C GLU A 10 -12.57 -27.23 -18.12
N GLY A 11 -12.38 -25.93 -18.36
CA GLY A 11 -12.46 -24.90 -17.32
C GLY A 11 -11.18 -24.40 -16.66
N LYS A 12 -9.97 -24.82 -17.07
CA LYS A 12 -8.70 -24.26 -16.53
C LYS A 12 -7.93 -23.52 -17.60
N LEU A 13 -7.81 -22.20 -17.48
CA LEU A 13 -6.97 -21.38 -18.36
C LEU A 13 -5.52 -21.87 -18.26
N SER A 14 -4.97 -22.35 -19.38
CA SER A 14 -3.55 -22.69 -19.47
C SER A 14 -2.71 -21.40 -19.43
N CYS A 15 -1.49 -21.46 -18.90
CA CYS A 15 -0.52 -20.35 -18.98
C CYS A 15 -0.33 -19.86 -20.42
N ARG A 16 -0.45 -20.76 -21.40
CA ARG A 16 -0.36 -20.41 -22.82
C ARG A 16 -1.57 -19.62 -23.32
N ASP A 17 -2.77 -19.95 -22.85
CA ASP A 17 -4.00 -19.25 -23.23
C ASP A 17 -4.04 -17.86 -22.58
N PHE A 18 -3.59 -17.77 -21.33
CA PHE A 18 -3.38 -16.48 -20.65
C PHE A 18 -2.35 -15.60 -21.39
N ALA A 19 -1.19 -16.15 -21.76
CA ALA A 19 -0.16 -15.41 -22.48
C ALA A 19 -0.65 -14.89 -23.85
N ARG A 20 -1.47 -15.69 -24.55
CA ARG A 20 -2.10 -15.27 -25.82
C ARG A 20 -3.09 -14.14 -25.61
N ALA A 21 -3.95 -14.23 -24.59
CA ALA A 21 -4.89 -13.17 -24.25
C ALA A 21 -4.17 -11.88 -23.82
N ALA A 22 -3.12 -11.99 -23.00
CA ALA A 22 -2.31 -10.86 -22.56
C ALA A 22 -1.59 -10.17 -23.73
N ALA A 23 -1.05 -10.94 -24.68
CA ALA A 23 -0.40 -10.38 -25.87
C ALA A 23 -1.38 -9.61 -26.77
N LEU A 24 -2.61 -10.13 -26.95
CA LEU A 24 -3.65 -9.43 -27.71
C LEU A 24 -4.11 -8.14 -27.01
N ALA A 25 -4.24 -8.15 -25.69
CA ALA A 25 -4.58 -6.95 -24.92
C ALA A 25 -3.45 -5.89 -24.95
N ALA A 26 -2.18 -6.32 -24.94
CA ALA A 26 -1.06 -5.38 -25.06
C ALA A 26 -1.00 -4.71 -26.44
N ALA A 27 -1.43 -5.40 -27.50
CA ALA A 27 -1.43 -4.83 -28.86
C ALA A 27 -2.40 -3.65 -29.03
N THR A 28 -3.48 -3.56 -28.24
CA THR A 28 -4.40 -2.41 -28.26
C THR A 28 -3.91 -1.23 -27.42
N ALA A 29 -2.97 -1.45 -26.48
CA ALA A 29 -2.36 -0.38 -25.68
C ALA A 29 -1.34 0.48 -26.46
N ALA A 30 -0.95 0.06 -27.67
CA ALA A 30 -0.07 0.83 -28.56
C ALA A 30 -0.83 1.89 -29.39
N LEU A 31 -2.16 1.94 -29.31
CA LEU A 31 -2.95 3.03 -29.88
C LEU A 31 -2.95 4.20 -28.87
N PRO A 32 -2.64 5.44 -29.30
CA PRO A 32 -2.67 6.58 -28.40
C PRO A 32 -4.10 6.77 -27.86
N PRO A 33 -4.31 6.81 -26.54
CA PRO A 33 -5.61 7.15 -25.99
C PRO A 33 -5.92 8.61 -26.34
N THR A 34 -6.94 8.85 -27.16
CA THR A 34 -7.58 10.17 -27.35
C THR A 34 -8.44 10.53 -26.13
N GLY A 35 -7.86 10.40 -24.94
CA GLY A 35 -8.56 10.54 -23.67
C GLY A 35 -7.56 10.52 -22.54
N SER A 36 -6.93 11.66 -22.29
CA SER A 36 -6.09 11.93 -21.14
C SER A 36 -6.92 11.77 -19.86
N ILE A 37 -6.98 10.57 -19.30
CA ILE A 37 -7.36 10.41 -17.88
C ILE A 37 -6.13 10.84 -17.08
N GLN A 38 -5.98 12.15 -16.93
CA GLN A 38 -5.08 12.73 -15.96
C GLN A 38 -5.68 12.41 -14.59
N ALA A 39 -5.17 11.34 -13.97
CA ALA A 39 -5.40 11.05 -12.57
C ALA A 39 -4.85 12.24 -11.77
N SER A 40 -5.73 13.19 -11.47
CA SER A 40 -5.46 14.37 -10.66
C SER A 40 -5.35 13.93 -9.21
N MET A 41 -4.21 13.33 -8.84
CA MET A 41 -3.74 13.29 -7.45
C MET A 41 -2.82 14.49 -7.22
N SER A 42 -3.26 15.68 -7.64
CA SER A 42 -2.70 16.93 -7.14
C SER A 42 -3.28 17.16 -5.76
N ALA A 43 -2.64 16.55 -4.78
CA ALA A 43 -2.71 16.94 -3.38
C ALA A 43 -2.20 18.40 -3.29
N GLN A 44 -3.09 19.35 -3.55
CA GLN A 44 -2.83 20.78 -3.47
C GLN A 44 -2.76 21.17 -1.99
N PHE A 45 -1.64 20.86 -1.32
CA PHE A 45 -1.42 21.28 0.05
C PHE A 45 -0.64 22.59 0.04
N ALA A 46 -1.38 23.68 -0.06
CA ALA A 46 -0.87 25.03 0.12
C ALA A 46 -0.16 25.12 1.48
N GLY A 47 1.01 25.77 1.47
CA GLY A 47 1.95 25.89 2.59
C GLY A 47 1.34 26.60 3.81
N ALA A 48 0.59 25.86 4.61
CA ALA A 48 0.36 26.20 6.00
C ALA A 48 1.58 25.74 6.81
N GLN A 49 2.24 26.68 7.50
CA GLN A 49 3.25 26.34 8.49
C GLN A 49 2.68 25.29 9.45
N ALA A 50 3.33 24.13 9.54
CA ALA A 50 2.90 23.09 10.45
C ALA A 50 2.95 23.64 11.89
N PRO A 51 1.87 23.51 12.68
CA PRO A 51 1.90 23.88 14.09
C PRO A 51 3.04 23.15 14.82
N PRO A 52 3.55 23.70 15.92
CA PRO A 52 4.62 23.05 16.69
C PRO A 52 4.19 21.64 17.11
N LEU A 53 5.11 20.69 16.98
CA LEU A 53 4.85 19.29 17.33
C LEU A 53 4.70 19.16 18.84
N SER A 54 3.90 18.20 19.30
CA SER A 54 3.91 17.84 20.72
C SER A 54 5.22 17.11 21.07
N PRO A 55 5.60 16.99 22.36
CA PRO A 55 6.85 16.34 22.77
C PRO A 55 7.00 14.92 22.21
N ALA A 56 5.91 14.16 22.16
CA ALA A 56 5.90 12.81 21.58
C ALA A 56 6.17 12.83 20.06
N GLY A 57 5.71 13.88 19.37
CA GLY A 57 5.92 14.07 17.93
C GLY A 57 7.34 14.48 17.61
N GLU A 58 7.94 15.33 18.45
CA GLU A 58 9.36 15.65 18.33
C GLU A 58 10.24 14.42 18.52
N ALA A 59 9.95 13.60 19.55
CA ALA A 59 10.65 12.34 19.77
C ALA A 59 10.49 11.36 18.59
N GLN A 60 9.29 11.29 18.00
CA GLN A 60 9.04 10.47 16.82
C GLN A 60 9.81 10.99 15.59
N LEU A 61 9.81 12.29 15.37
CA LEU A 61 10.57 12.93 14.28
C LEU A 61 12.07 12.68 14.43
N GLN A 62 12.63 12.89 15.62
CA GLN A 62 14.03 12.58 15.96
C GLN A 62 14.38 11.13 15.62
N THR A 63 13.50 10.21 16.00
CA THR A 63 13.66 8.77 15.73
C THR A 63 13.67 8.45 14.23
N ILE A 64 12.78 9.07 13.45
CA ILE A 64 12.70 8.89 12.00
C ILE A 64 13.96 9.45 11.34
N LEU A 65 14.39 10.66 11.72
CA LEU A 65 15.58 11.30 11.17
C LEU A 65 16.87 10.57 11.54
N ALA A 66 16.95 10.00 12.74
CA ALA A 66 18.10 9.17 13.14
C ALA A 66 18.24 7.92 12.27
N ARG A 67 17.12 7.26 11.93
CA ARG A 67 17.14 6.03 11.11
C ARG A 67 17.26 6.30 9.61
N TYR A 68 16.57 7.32 9.11
CA TYR A 68 16.36 7.51 7.68
C TYR A 68 16.80 8.88 7.15
N GLY A 69 17.23 9.80 8.01
CA GLY A 69 17.54 11.18 7.63
C GLY A 69 18.66 11.33 6.60
N LYS A 70 19.59 10.36 6.52
CA LYS A 70 20.64 10.34 5.49
C LYS A 70 20.11 10.15 4.06
N ARG A 71 18.90 9.61 3.92
CA ARG A 71 18.26 9.31 2.62
C ARG A 71 17.27 10.41 2.19
N LEU A 72 17.09 11.44 3.01
CA LEU A 72 16.09 12.48 2.81
C LEU A 72 16.76 13.81 2.50
N SER A 73 16.24 14.52 1.50
CA SER A 73 16.57 15.93 1.29
C SER A 73 15.97 16.81 2.39
N ASP A 74 16.42 18.05 2.50
CA ASP A 74 15.92 18.96 3.54
C ASP A 74 14.44 19.32 3.37
N ASP A 75 13.97 19.43 2.12
CA ASP A 75 12.55 19.59 1.80
C ASP A 75 11.75 18.37 2.27
N GLN A 76 12.27 17.15 2.04
CA GLN A 76 11.63 15.92 2.50
C GLN A 76 11.61 15.81 4.03
N LYS A 77 12.65 16.26 4.72
CA LYS A 77 12.65 16.30 6.20
C LYS A 77 11.58 17.25 6.74
N THR A 78 11.41 18.39 6.08
CA THR A 78 10.34 19.36 6.41
C THR A 78 8.97 18.75 6.20
N GLU A 79 8.79 18.02 5.10
CA GLU A 79 7.55 17.32 4.80
C GLU A 79 7.27 16.19 5.81
N VAL A 80 8.30 15.43 6.22
CA VAL A 80 8.18 14.43 7.28
C VAL A 80 7.72 15.07 8.59
N LYS A 81 8.26 16.24 8.96
CA LYS A 81 7.79 16.97 10.15
C LYS A 81 6.30 17.31 10.06
N ARG A 82 5.83 17.78 8.90
CA ARG A 82 4.41 18.06 8.65
C ARG A 82 3.56 16.79 8.78
N LEU A 83 4.00 15.68 8.17
CA LEU A 83 3.30 14.39 8.22
C LEU A 83 3.23 13.82 9.64
N VAL A 84 4.31 13.94 10.43
CA VAL A 84 4.31 13.53 11.84
C VAL A 84 3.25 14.29 12.60
N GLY A 85 3.20 15.62 12.46
CA GLY A 85 2.18 16.46 13.12
C GLY A 85 0.74 16.05 12.75
N GLN A 86 0.50 15.74 11.47
CA GLN A 86 -0.79 15.23 11.01
C GLN A 86 -1.14 13.87 11.64
N ALA A 87 -0.16 12.96 11.72
CA ALA A 87 -0.35 11.62 12.28
C ALA A 87 -0.58 11.63 13.81
N GLN A 88 -0.06 12.64 14.52
CA GLN A 88 -0.22 12.74 15.98
C GLN A 88 -1.69 12.76 16.40
N LYS A 89 -2.51 13.60 15.76
CA LYS A 89 -3.93 13.74 16.10
C LYS A 89 -4.67 12.41 15.95
N THR A 90 -4.45 11.70 14.84
CA THR A 90 -5.05 10.39 14.61
C THR A 90 -4.57 9.37 15.64
N SER A 91 -3.27 9.39 15.98
CA SER A 91 -2.70 8.49 16.97
C SER A 91 -3.24 8.74 18.38
N GLU A 92 -3.45 9.99 18.78
CA GLU A 92 -4.07 10.35 20.05
C GLU A 92 -5.51 9.87 20.13
N THR A 93 -6.31 10.06 19.07
CA THR A 93 -7.67 9.52 18.98
C THR A 93 -7.71 8.00 19.10
N LEU A 94 -6.75 7.28 18.50
CA LEU A 94 -6.71 5.83 18.63
C LEU A 94 -6.31 5.37 20.03
N ARG A 95 -5.42 6.12 20.72
CA ARG A 95 -5.00 5.80 22.09
C ARG A 95 -6.06 6.08 23.15
N SER A 96 -7.06 6.92 22.87
CA SER A 96 -8.15 7.19 23.80
C SER A 96 -9.19 6.07 23.85
N LEU A 97 -9.15 5.13 22.89
CA LEU A 97 -10.02 3.96 22.90
C LEU A 97 -9.56 3.00 24.00
N PRO A 98 -10.45 2.62 24.94
CA PRO A 98 -10.11 1.65 25.97
C PRO A 98 -9.89 0.28 25.32
N LEU A 99 -8.77 -0.35 25.63
CA LEU A 99 -8.46 -1.72 25.25
C LEU A 99 -7.99 -2.46 26.49
N ASP A 100 -8.50 -3.67 26.70
CA ASP A 100 -7.95 -4.63 27.65
C ASP A 100 -6.89 -5.49 26.95
N ASN A 101 -5.97 -6.08 27.73
CA ASN A 101 -4.98 -6.99 27.19
C ASN A 101 -5.61 -8.26 26.56
N SER A 102 -6.88 -8.55 26.88
CA SER A 102 -7.67 -9.61 26.27
C SER A 102 -8.30 -9.23 24.93
N ASP A 103 -8.26 -7.96 24.52
CA ASP A 103 -8.78 -7.55 23.21
C ASP A 103 -7.85 -8.02 22.08
N GLU A 104 -8.35 -8.96 21.28
CA GLU A 104 -7.56 -9.59 20.23
C GLU A 104 -7.38 -8.66 19.00
N PRO A 105 -6.25 -8.78 18.28
CA PRO A 105 -6.09 -8.11 17.00
C PRO A 105 -7.19 -8.52 16.01
N ALA A 106 -7.58 -7.59 15.13
CA ALA A 106 -8.56 -7.88 14.07
C ALA A 106 -8.18 -9.06 13.16
N MET A 107 -6.90 -9.41 13.10
CA MET A 107 -6.39 -10.57 12.37
C MET A 107 -5.54 -11.43 13.29
N ILE A 108 -5.96 -12.67 13.50
CA ILE A 108 -5.25 -13.66 14.31
C ILE A 108 -4.40 -14.52 13.37
N PHE A 109 -3.17 -14.83 13.80
CA PHE A 109 -2.31 -15.75 13.07
C PHE A 109 -2.82 -17.20 13.24
N HIS A 110 -3.19 -17.84 12.14
CA HIS A 110 -3.50 -19.26 12.10
C HIS A 110 -2.41 -20.02 11.35
N ILE A 111 -1.82 -21.04 11.98
CA ILE A 111 -0.76 -21.87 11.39
C ILE A 111 -1.25 -22.58 10.12
N TYR A 112 -2.53 -22.96 10.09
CA TYR A 112 -3.18 -23.58 8.94
C TYR A 112 -4.37 -22.75 8.49
N ARG A 113 -4.48 -22.50 7.18
CA ARG A 113 -5.72 -21.94 6.62
C ARG A 113 -6.80 -23.02 6.69
N SER A 114 -7.88 -22.73 7.40
CA SER A 114 -9.05 -23.60 7.58
C SER A 114 -9.92 -23.73 6.32
N ASP A 115 -9.58 -23.04 5.22
CA ASP A 115 -10.30 -23.02 3.94
C ASP A 115 -10.03 -24.23 3.03
N ARG A 116 -9.32 -25.25 3.52
CA ARG A 116 -9.11 -26.54 2.84
C ARG A 116 -9.55 -27.72 3.74
N ARG A 117 -10.84 -28.03 3.75
CA ARG A 117 -11.36 -29.36 4.11
C ARG A 117 -12.41 -29.77 3.09
#